data_AF-A0A9E5S6F1-F1
#
_entry.id   AF-A0A9E5S6F1-F1
#
_cell.length_a   1.000
_cell.length_b   1.000
_cell.length_c   1.000
_cell.angle_alpha   90.00
_cell.angle_beta   90.00
_cell.angle_gamma   90.00
#
_symmetry.space_group_name_H-M   'P 1'
#
loop_
_entity.id
_entity.type
_entity.pdbx_description
1 polymer ?
#
loop_
_entity_poly.entity_id
_entity_poly.type
_entity_poly.pdbx_seq_one_letter_code
_entity_poly.pdbx_strand_id
1 'polypeptide(L)' 'MPEGEYRLTIKNMPADLRPRERLREVGAGSLSAAELLAIILRTGTKDESVLELAHRILMDPRGLRFLAEAALDELCEI' A
#
# COMPACT_ATOMS: atom_id res chain seq x y z
N MET A 1 15.01 4.39 26.68
CA MET A 1 13.59 4.05 26.47
C MET A 1 13.41 3.96 24.96
N PRO A 2 13.00 2.84 24.33
CA PRO A 2 12.72 2.90 22.91
C PRO A 2 11.35 3.56 22.71
N GLU A 3 11.35 4.66 21.98
CA GLU A 3 10.16 5.38 21.56
C GLU A 3 9.30 4.44 20.71
N GLY A 4 8.09 4.13 21.17
CA GLY A 4 7.11 3.40 20.37
C GLY A 4 6.74 4.27 19.17
N GLU A 5 7.34 3.96 18.02
CA GLU A 5 7.09 4.60 16.74
C GLU A 5 5.58 4.51 16.45
N TYR A 6 4.84 5.59 16.70
CA TYR A 6 3.40 5.67 16.46
C TYR A 6 3.18 5.72 14.94
N ARG A 7 3.25 4.56 14.29
CA ARG A 7 2.98 4.42 12.86
C ARG A 7 1.48 4.53 12.61
N LEU A 8 1.07 5.55 11.86
CA LEU A 8 -0.30 5.71 11.40
C LEU A 8 -0.68 4.53 10.49
N THR A 9 -1.44 3.58 11.01
CA THR A 9 -2.00 2.51 10.18
C THR A 9 -3.22 3.02 9.43
N ILE A 10 -3.64 2.33 8.37
CA ILE A 10 -4.91 2.61 7.67
C ILE A 10 -6.09 2.68 8.66
N LYS A 11 -6.04 1.90 9.76
CA LYS A 11 -7.08 1.92 10.80
C LYS A 11 -7.11 3.22 11.61
N ASN A 12 -5.98 3.93 11.68
CA ASN A 12 -5.86 5.23 12.34
C ASN A 12 -6.31 6.39 11.44
N MET A 13 -6.53 6.16 10.14
CA MET A 13 -7.07 7.19 9.25
C MET A 13 -8.57 7.44 9.52
N PRO A 14 -9.03 8.70 9.35
CA PRO A 14 -10.45 9.02 9.22
C PRO A 14 -11.13 8.11 8.20
N ALA A 15 -12.38 7.71 8.47
CA ALA A 15 -13.07 6.72 7.65
C ALA A 15 -13.21 7.16 6.18
N ASP A 16 -13.45 8.45 5.96
CA ASP A 16 -13.54 9.15 4.67
C ASP A 16 -12.21 9.20 3.90
N LEU A 17 -11.08 8.96 4.58
CA LEU A 17 -9.76 8.88 3.98
C LEU A 17 -9.29 7.44 3.76
N ARG A 18 -10.01 6.43 4.29
CA ARG A 18 -9.61 5.04 4.14
C ARG A 18 -9.83 4.58 2.69
N PRO A 19 -8.83 3.99 2.03
CA PRO A 19 -8.93 3.61 0.62
C PRO A 19 -10.15 2.74 0.29
N ARG A 20 -10.48 1.75 1.14
CA ARG A 20 -11.64 0.85 0.89
C ARG A 20 -12.98 1.58 0.97
N GLU A 21 -13.09 2.53 1.88
CA GLU A 21 -14.33 3.26 2.14
C GLU A 21 -14.52 4.30 1.04
N ARG A 22 -13.43 5.01 0.68
CA ARG A 22 -13.38 5.86 -0.51
C ARG A 22 -13.75 5.11 -1.78
N LEU A 23 -13.21 3.90 -1.97
CA LEU A 23 -13.53 3.07 -3.14
C LEU A 23 -15.02 2.75 -3.22
N ARG A 24 -15.68 2.53 -2.07
CA ARG A 24 -17.12 2.28 -1.99
C ARG A 24 -17.94 3.54 -2.25
N GLU A 25 -17.52 4.70 -1.76
CA GLU A 25 -18.29 5.95 -1.85
C GLU A 25 -18.14 6.68 -3.18
N VAL A 26 -16.90 6.85 -3.65
CA VAL A 26 -16.55 7.70 -4.80
C VAL A 26 -15.98 6.92 -5.99
N GLY A 27 -15.86 5.59 -5.86
CA GLY A 27 -15.41 4.70 -6.93
C GLY A 27 -13.90 4.75 -7.20
N ALA A 28 -13.41 3.80 -7.99
CA ALA A 28 -11.98 3.59 -8.24
C ALA A 28 -11.28 4.77 -8.94
N GLY A 29 -12.01 5.52 -9.77
CA GLY A 29 -11.44 6.67 -10.50
C GLY A 29 -11.02 7.84 -9.61
N SER A 30 -11.48 7.86 -8.35
CA SER A 30 -11.15 8.89 -7.36
C SER A 30 -9.97 8.51 -6.45
N LEU A 31 -9.38 7.33 -6.68
CA LEU A 31 -8.25 6.80 -5.92
C LEU A 31 -6.99 6.82 -6.78
N SER A 32 -5.85 7.04 -6.14
CA SER A 32 -4.55 6.87 -6.77
C SER A 32 -4.25 5.38 -7.05
N ALA A 33 -3.36 5.11 -7.99
CA ALA A 33 -2.89 3.76 -8.26
C ALA A 33 -2.29 3.09 -7.00
N ALA A 34 -1.61 3.86 -6.15
CA ALA A 34 -1.05 3.37 -4.88
C ALA A 34 -2.15 2.98 -3.89
N GLU A 35 -3.22 3.76 -3.76
CA GLU A 35 -4.36 3.40 -2.91
C GLU A 35 -5.06 2.13 -3.42
N LEU A 36 -5.27 2.03 -4.73
CA LEU A 36 -5.88 0.83 -5.34
C LEU A 36 -5.02 -0.40 -5.10
N LEU A 37 -3.70 -0.30 -5.30
CA LEU A 37 -2.77 -1.38 -5.02
C LEU A 37 -2.74 -1.72 -3.53
N ALA A 38 -2.74 -0.73 -2.65
CA ALA A 38 -2.78 -0.94 -1.20
C ALA A 38 -4.03 -1.69 -0.73
N ILE A 39 -5.18 -1.46 -1.38
CA ILE A 39 -6.42 -2.22 -1.12
C ILE A 39 -6.22 -3.71 -1.45
N ILE A 40 -5.55 -4.01 -2.57
CA ILE A 40 -5.25 -5.36 -3.04
C ILE A 40 -4.25 -6.05 -2.11
N LEU A 41 -3.18 -5.35 -1.71
CA LEU A 41 -2.15 -5.88 -0.81
C LEU A 41 -2.68 -6.12 0.61
N ARG A 42 -3.68 -5.34 1.05
CA ARG A 42 -4.37 -5.40 2.36
C ARG A 42 -3.52 -5.08 3.59
N THR A 43 -2.23 -5.39 3.58
CA THR A 43 -1.31 -5.23 4.70
C THR A 43 0.06 -4.77 4.19
N GLY A 44 0.72 -3.94 4.98
CA GLY A 44 2.12 -3.56 4.73
C GLY A 44 3.06 -4.59 5.33
N THR A 45 4.33 -4.22 5.44
CA THR A 45 5.34 -5.01 6.12
C THR A 45 5.47 -4.57 7.59
N LYS A 46 6.45 -5.11 8.30
CA LYS A 46 6.81 -4.64 9.64
C LYS A 46 7.43 -3.23 9.62
N ASP A 47 8.06 -2.86 8.50
CA ASP A 47 8.87 -1.64 8.36
C ASP A 47 8.14 -0.52 7.61
N GLU A 48 7.16 -0.85 6.77
CA GLU A 48 6.38 0.12 5.96
C GLU A 48 4.87 -0.17 5.98
N SER A 49 4.07 0.88 5.94
CA SER A 49 2.63 0.79 5.77
C SER A 49 2.27 0.27 4.37
N VAL A 50 1.06 -0.26 4.22
CA VAL A 50 0.59 -0.80 2.93
C VAL A 50 0.58 0.26 1.81
N LEU A 51 0.39 1.54 2.16
CA LEU A 51 0.43 2.64 1.19
C LEU A 51 1.87 2.94 0.76
N GLU A 52 2.81 2.99 1.71
CA GLU A 52 4.23 3.17 1.42
C GLU A 52 4.77 2.02 0.56
N LEU A 53 4.43 0.78 0.93
CA LEU A 53 4.74 -0.42 0.16
C LEU A 53 4.19 -0.33 -1.27
N ALA A 54 2.91 0.04 -1.42
CA ALA A 54 2.29 0.20 -2.74
C ALA A 54 2.97 1.31 -3.57
N HIS A 55 3.35 2.42 -2.94
CA HIS A 55 4.11 3.48 -3.60
C HIS A 55 5.48 2.98 -4.05
N ARG A 56 6.22 2.27 -3.20
CA ARG A 56 7.54 1.74 -3.52
C ARG A 56 7.49 0.76 -4.70
N ILE A 57 6.51 -0.14 -4.72
CA ILE A 57 6.28 -1.07 -5.86
C ILE A 57 6.01 -0.29 -7.15
N LEU A 58 5.20 0.77 -7.10
CA LEU A 58 4.89 1.57 -8.29
C LEU A 58 6.06 2.44 -8.77
N MET A 59 7.06 2.68 -7.92
CA MET A 59 8.29 3.36 -8.29
C MET A 59 9.32 2.44 -8.95
N ASP A 60 9.15 1.12 -8.90
CA ASP A 60 9.96 0.20 -9.69
C ASP A 60 9.77 0.54 -11.19
N PRO A 61 10.84 0.59 -11.99
CA PRO A 61 10.73 0.91 -13.41
C PRO A 61 9.87 -0.07 -14.23
N ARG A 62 9.69 -1.31 -13.75
CA ARG A 62 8.74 -2.29 -14.31
C ARG A 62 7.31 -2.03 -13.84
N GLY A 63 7.13 -1.24 -12.78
CA GLY A 63 5.84 -0.90 -12.17
C GLY A 63 5.08 -2.15 -11.76
N LEU A 64 3.78 -2.23 -12.09
CA LEU A 64 2.98 -3.42 -11.79
C LEU A 64 3.46 -4.70 -12.49
N ARG A 65 4.23 -4.61 -13.59
CA ARG A 65 4.79 -5.83 -14.21
C ARG A 65 5.78 -6.52 -13.29
N PHE A 66 6.44 -5.77 -12.40
CA PHE A 66 7.31 -6.35 -11.37
C PHE A 66 6.57 -7.43 -10.59
N LEU A 67 5.38 -7.14 -10.06
CA LEU A 67 4.61 -8.12 -9.27
C LEU A 67 4.19 -9.36 -10.08
N ALA A 68 4.00 -9.22 -11.39
CA ALA A 68 3.57 -10.32 -12.25
C ALA A 68 4.72 -11.23 -12.70
N GLU A 69 5.93 -10.67 -12.81
CA GLU A 69 7.10 -11.33 -13.38
C GLU A 69 8.21 -11.61 -12.35
N ALA A 70 8.13 -11.03 -11.16
CA ALA A 70 9.15 -11.16 -10.12
C ALA A 70 9.35 -12.62 -9.72
N ALA A 71 10.62 -13.01 -9.61
CA ALA A 71 11.00 -14.25 -8.96
C ALA A 71 10.71 -14.17 -7.44
N LEU A 72 10.67 -15.33 -6.78
CA LEU A 72 10.42 -15.41 -5.34
C LEU A 72 11.45 -14.59 -4.54
N ASP A 73 12.73 -14.67 -4.91
CA ASP A 73 13.79 -13.91 -4.25
C ASP A 73 13.57 -12.40 -4.36
N GLU A 74 13.14 -11.92 -5.54
CA GLU A 74 12.81 -10.51 -5.74
C GLU A 74 11.60 -10.07 -4.91
N LEU A 75 10.59 -10.95 -4.76
CA LEU A 75 9.42 -10.70 -3.90
C LEU A 75 9.79 -10.68 -2.41
N CYS A 76 10.82 -11.42 -1.99
CA CYS A 76 11.29 -11.44 -0.60
C CYS A 76 12.11 -10.18 -0.23
N GLU A 77 12.65 -9.48 -1.21
CA GLU A 77 13.33 -8.18 -1.04
C GLU A 77 12.33 -7.00 -1.06
N ILE A 78 11.03 -7.30 -1.20
CA ILE A 78 9.94 -6.34 -0.97
C ILE A 78 9.70 -6.25 0.54
#